data_AF-A0A2J8UT62-F1
#
_entry.id   AF-A0A2J8UT62-F1
#
_cell.length_a   1.000
_cell.length_b   1.000
_cell.length_c   1.000
_cell.angle_alpha   90.00
_cell.angle_beta   90.00
_cell.angle_gamma   90.00
#
_symmetry.space_group_name_H-M   'P 1'
#
loop_
_entity.id
_entity.type
_entity.pdbx_description
1 polymer ?
#
loop_
_entity_poly.entity_id
_entity_poly.type
_entity_poly.pdbx_seq_one_letter_code
_entity_poly.pdbx_strand_id
1 'polypeptide(L)' 'MKFFFEEIQLGEQLLAQGEYEKDVDHLTNAIAVCGQPQQLLQVLQQTLPPPVFQMFLTKLPTISQRIVSTHSLAEDDVE' A
#
# COMPACT_ATOMS: atom_id res chain seq x y z
N MET A 1 4.01 -15.13 -7.48
CA MET A 1 2.55 -15.11 -7.26
C MET A 1 2.15 -15.67 -5.90
N LYS A 2 2.68 -16.83 -5.44
CA LYS A 2 2.36 -17.37 -4.09
C LYS A 2 2.70 -16.39 -2.94
N PHE A 3 3.90 -15.81 -2.97
CA PHE A 3 4.35 -14.84 -1.96
C PHE A 3 3.44 -13.61 -1.85
N PHE A 4 2.98 -13.06 -2.99
CA PHE A 4 2.05 -11.93 -3.00
C PHE A 4 0.77 -12.25 -2.23
N PHE A 5 0.15 -13.40 -2.52
CA PHE A 5 -1.12 -13.76 -1.89
C PHE A 5 -0.96 -14.06 -0.39
N GLU A 6 0.18 -14.66 0.00
CA GLU A 6 0.53 -14.88 1.40
C GLU A 6 0.72 -13.57 2.17
N GLU A 7 1.45 -12.61 1.61
CA GLU A 7 1.65 -11.29 2.25
C GLU A 7 0.33 -10.52 2.40
N ILE A 8 -0.56 -10.58 1.41
CA ILE A 8 -1.90 -9.95 1.50
C ILE A 8 -2.75 -10.63 2.58
N GLN A 9 -2.79 -11.97 2.62
CA GLN A 9 -3.54 -12.69 3.66
C GLN A 9 -2.99 -12.43 5.07
N LEU A 10 -1.65 -12.37 5.23
CA LEU A 10 -1.04 -12.03 6.51
C LEU A 10 -1.39 -10.60 6.92
N GLY A 11 -1.34 -9.65 5.98
CA GLY A 11 -1.75 -8.27 6.20
C GLY A 11 -3.18 -8.18 6.74
N GLU A 12 -4.14 -8.80 6.06
CA GLU A 12 -5.54 -8.85 6.51
C GLU A 12 -5.70 -9.46 7.91
N GLN A 13 -4.95 -10.53 8.23
CA GLN A 13 -4.97 -11.13 9.57
C GLN A 13 -4.41 -10.20 10.65
N LEU A 14 -3.35 -9.45 10.34
CA LEU A 14 -2.71 -8.51 11.25
C LEU A 14 -3.60 -7.28 11.45
N LEU A 15 -4.25 -6.82 10.39
CA LEU A 15 -5.26 -5.77 10.42
C LEU A 15 -6.41 -6.15 11.37
N ALA A 16 -6.93 -7.37 11.27
CA ALA A 16 -7.98 -7.88 12.16
C ALA A 16 -7.54 -8.00 13.62
N GLN A 17 -6.24 -8.18 13.87
CA GLN A 17 -5.65 -8.21 15.21
C GLN A 17 -5.30 -6.81 15.75
N GLY A 18 -5.38 -5.76 14.92
CA GLY A 18 -4.97 -4.40 15.26
C GLY A 18 -3.45 -4.16 15.17
N GLU A 19 -2.70 -5.09 14.56
CA GLU A 19 -1.25 -5.01 14.36
C GLU A 19 -0.90 -4.23 13.09
N TYR A 20 -1.27 -2.95 13.05
CA TYR A 20 -1.17 -2.10 11.85
C TYR A 20 0.26 -1.93 11.31
N GLU A 21 1.28 -1.88 12.18
CA GLU A 21 2.67 -1.76 11.72
C GLU A 21 3.13 -2.96 10.89
N LYS A 22 2.78 -4.18 11.34
CA LYS A 22 3.14 -5.40 10.63
C LYS A 22 2.31 -5.58 9.37
N ASP A 23 1.02 -5.26 9.43
CA ASP A 23 0.14 -5.24 8.25
C ASP A 23 0.76 -4.40 7.12
N VAL A 24 1.11 -3.15 7.44
CA VAL A 24 1.75 -2.23 6.49
C VAL A 24 3.07 -2.80 5.93
N ASP A 25 3.88 -3.49 6.72
CA ASP A 25 5.14 -4.09 6.25
C ASP A 25 4.88 -5.24 5.24
N HIS A 26 3.92 -6.13 5.51
CA HIS A 26 3.55 -7.21 4.58
C HIS A 26 2.93 -6.67 3.28
N LEU A 27 2.03 -5.70 3.37
CA LEU A 27 1.45 -5.05 2.20
C LEU A 27 2.52 -4.38 1.34
N THR A 28 3.52 -3.78 1.97
CA THR A 28 4.65 -3.13 1.31
C THR A 28 5.51 -4.15 0.55
N ASN A 29 5.78 -5.32 1.16
CA ASN A 29 6.46 -6.43 0.49
C ASN A 29 5.64 -6.99 -0.69
N ALA A 30 4.31 -7.10 -0.54
CA ALA A 30 3.40 -7.52 -1.60
C ALA A 30 3.45 -6.57 -2.80
N ILE A 31 3.49 -5.26 -2.56
CA ILE A 31 3.66 -4.21 -3.59
C ILE A 31 5.02 -4.36 -4.27
N ALA A 32 6.09 -4.60 -3.51
CA ALA A 32 7.45 -4.70 -4.05
C ALA A 32 7.63 -5.87 -5.02
N VAL A 33 6.88 -6.96 -4.84
CA VAL A 33 6.87 -8.12 -5.76
C VAL A 33 5.80 -8.02 -6.84
N CYS A 34 4.89 -7.05 -6.75
CA CYS A 34 3.84 -6.82 -7.73
C CYS A 34 4.41 -6.08 -8.95
N GLY A 35 4.14 -6.59 -10.15
CA GLY A 35 4.51 -5.89 -11.39
C GLY A 35 3.68 -4.63 -11.66
N GLN A 36 2.57 -4.43 -10.94
CA GLN A 36 1.66 -3.30 -11.07
C GLN A 36 1.27 -2.76 -9.69
N PRO A 37 2.10 -1.91 -9.08
CA PRO A 37 1.85 -1.36 -7.75
C PRO A 37 0.56 -0.51 -7.70
N GLN A 38 0.23 0.22 -8.76
CA GLN A 38 -0.95 1.10 -8.81
C GLN A 38 -2.28 0.34 -8.67
N GLN A 39 -2.42 -0.81 -9.33
CA GLN A 39 -3.66 -1.58 -9.31
C GLN A 39 -3.89 -2.20 -7.92
N LEU A 40 -2.82 -2.68 -7.27
CA LEU A 40 -2.91 -3.13 -5.89
C LEU A 40 -3.21 -1.97 -4.94
N LEU A 41 -2.60 -0.80 -5.14
CA LEU A 41 -2.84 0.39 -4.32
C LEU A 41 -4.33 0.80 -4.31
N GLN A 42 -4.98 0.76 -5.48
CA GLN A 42 -6.42 1.05 -5.60
C GLN A 42 -7.28 0.05 -4.83
N VAL A 43 -6.95 -1.25 -4.91
CA VAL A 43 -7.66 -2.28 -4.16
C VAL A 43 -7.47 -2.09 -2.64
N LEU A 44 -6.24 -1.81 -2.20
CA LEU A 44 -5.92 -1.56 -0.80
C LEU A 44 -6.62 -0.30 -0.27
N GLN A 45 -6.76 0.74 -1.08
CA GLN A 45 -7.51 1.94 -0.69
C GLN A 45 -8.99 1.66 -0.42
N GLN A 46 -9.58 0.69 -1.13
CA GLN A 46 -10.99 0.31 -0.96
C GLN A 46 -11.21 -0.69 0.18
N THR A 47 -10.18 -1.44 0.56
CA THR A 47 -10.26 -2.49 1.59
C THR A 47 -9.77 -2.03 2.95
N LEU A 48 -8.79 -1.12 3.01
CA LEU A 48 -8.22 -0.63 4.25
C LEU A 48 -8.94 0.60 4.80
N PRO A 49 -9.05 0.73 6.14
CA PRO A 49 -9.50 1.97 6.76
C PRO A 49 -8.55 3.15 6.41
N PRO A 50 -9.07 4.38 6.27
CA PRO A 50 -8.27 5.55 5.92
C PRO A 50 -7.02 5.78 6.80
N PRO A 51 -7.05 5.58 8.14
CA PRO A 51 -5.86 5.74 8.99
C PRO A 51 -4.75 4.73 8.69
N VAL A 52 -5.12 3.48 8.38
CA VAL A 52 -4.15 2.41 8.08
C VAL A 52 -3.55 2.62 6.70
N PHE A 53 -4.38 3.02 5.73
CA PHE A 53 -3.91 3.35 4.39
C PHE A 53 -2.91 4.53 4.40
N GLN A 54 -3.13 5.55 5.24
CA GLN A 54 -2.16 6.64 5.41
C GLN A 54 -0.83 6.16 6.00
N MET A 55 -0.85 5.30 7.03
CA MET A 55 0.38 4.66 7.54
C MET A 55 1.11 3.89 6.44
N PHE A 56 0.36 3.15 5.62
CA PHE A 56 0.91 2.45 4.47
C PHE A 56 1.58 3.40 3.46
N LEU A 57 0.92 4.51 3.12
CA LEU A 57 1.48 5.55 2.25
C LEU A 57 2.75 6.18 2.82
N THR A 58 2.88 6.33 4.15
CA THR A 58 4.11 6.88 4.76
C THR A 58 5.31 5.92 4.71
N LYS A 59 5.08 4.61 4.62
CA LYS A 59 6.15 3.61 4.46
C LYS A 59 6.55 3.40 3.00
N LEU A 60 5.61 3.63 2.07
CA LEU A 60 5.87 3.59 0.64
C LEU A 60 7.01 4.48 0.13
N PRO A 61 7.24 5.75 0.51
CA PRO A 61 8.30 6.60 -0.05
C PRO A 61 9.71 5.99 0.02
N THR A 62 9.97 5.09 0.98
CA THR A 62 11.20 4.29 1.05
C THR A 62 11.41 3.41 -0.20
N ILE A 63 10.32 2.97 -0.83
CA ILE A 63 10.27 2.18 -2.08
C ILE A 63 9.90 3.06 -3.28
N SER A 64 9.11 4.10 -3.02
CA SER A 64 8.46 4.97 -4.00
C SER A 64 9.37 6.11 -4.50
N GLN A 65 10.56 6.35 -3.94
CA GLN A 65 11.57 7.18 -4.62
C GLN A 65 11.91 6.66 -6.04
N ARG A 66 11.53 5.42 -6.40
CA ARG A 66 11.56 4.91 -7.78
C ARG A 66 10.23 4.98 -8.54
N ILE A 67 9.09 5.27 -7.89
CA ILE A 67 7.72 5.17 -8.44
C ILE A 67 6.98 6.53 -8.48
N VAL A 68 7.30 7.46 -7.57
CA VAL A 68 6.62 8.78 -7.35
C VAL A 68 6.76 9.77 -8.52
N SER A 69 7.47 9.45 -9.59
CA SER A 69 7.38 10.27 -10.82
C SER A 69 6.02 10.15 -11.55
N THR A 70 5.05 9.39 -11.03
CA THR A 70 3.78 9.10 -11.74
C THR A 70 2.49 9.49 -11.02
N HIS A 71 2.52 10.20 -9.89
CA HIS A 71 1.27 10.66 -9.27
C HIS A 71 1.36 12.04 -8.61
N SER A 72 1.64 13.07 -9.43
CA SER A 72 1.19 14.45 -9.20
C SER A 72 -0.31 14.56 -9.49
N LEU A 73 -1.17 13.89 -8.72
CA LEU A 73 -2.64 14.00 -8.87
C LEU A 73 -3.33 14.34 -7.55
N ALA A 74 -2.73 15.28 -6.86
CA ALA A 74 -3.32 16.25 -5.94
C ALA A 74 -2.14 17.20 -5.71
N GLU A 75 -2.01 18.38 -6.30
CA GLU A 75 -2.96 19.47 -6.47
C GLU A 75 -2.34 20.40 -7.54
N ASP A 76 -3.08 20.83 -8.58
CA ASP A 76 -2.97 22.14 -9.27
C ASP A 76 -3.91 22.17 -10.50
N ASP A 77 -5.05 22.87 -10.43
CA ASP A 77 -5.31 23.98 -11.36
C ASP A 77 -6.42 24.88 -10.80
N VAL A 78 -6.11 26.16 -10.87
CA VAL A 78 -6.78 27.33 -10.33
C VAL A 78 -7.96 27.73 -11.24
N GLU A 79 -9.05 28.21 -10.66
CA GLU A 79 -9.90 29.21 -11.34
C GLU A 79 -9.94 30.50 -10.53
#